data_AF-A0AAV4A4A1-F1
#
_entry.id   AF-A0AAV4A4A1-F1
#
_cell.length_a   1.000
_cell.length_b   1.000
_cell.length_c   1.000
_cell.angle_alpha   90.00
_cell.angle_beta   90.00
_cell.angle_gamma   90.00
#
_symmetry.space_group_name_H-M   'P 1'
#
loop_
_entity.id
_entity.type
_entity.pdbx_description
1 polymer ?
#
loop_
_entity_poly.entity_id
_entity_poly.type
_entity_poly.pdbx_seq_one_letter_code
_entity_poly.pdbx_strand_id
1 'polypeptide(L)'
;MVLPENRHLQLNSTTSLLTTTSLKVSEVKQILEKEHDVRLTRQDVYNIKHRSLGTQGSRHNDIEKCCDVINNLELEGGAVCVGKDDGGGFEFLFLMTREMRRFIELYPEVMILDVTYKTNMYLYPLLTAMVIDCEGHGIPVMHAFFKKGGQDIHGTLSQTLFTAIQFYCNKLFCC
;
A
#
# COMPACT_ATOMS: atom_id res chain seq x y z
N MET A 1 -14.82 31.80 0.90
CA MET A 1 -14.23 30.46 1.06
C MET A 1 -13.95 29.94 -0.34
N VAL A 2 -12.70 29.64 -0.71
CA VAL A 2 -12.38 29.11 -2.05
C VAL A 2 -12.50 27.59 -1.98
N LEU A 3 -13.33 27.01 -2.84
CA LEU A 3 -13.59 25.57 -2.86
C LEU A 3 -12.38 24.78 -3.38
N PRO A 4 -12.17 23.52 -2.94
CA PRO A 4 -11.04 22.69 -3.35
C PRO A 4 -10.90 22.51 -4.87
N GLU A 5 -12.01 22.35 -5.59
CA GLU A 5 -12.02 22.21 -7.05
C GLU A 5 -11.47 23.42 -7.81
N ASN A 6 -11.41 24.60 -7.17
CA ASN A 6 -10.93 25.84 -7.80
C ASN A 6 -9.44 26.11 -7.55
N ARG A 7 -8.69 25.13 -6.99
CA ARG A 7 -7.25 25.25 -6.65
C ARG A 7 -6.36 24.34 -7.50
N HIS A 8 -6.79 23.98 -8.71
CA HIS A 8 -5.97 23.22 -9.64
C HIS A 8 -4.97 24.14 -10.34
N LEU A 9 -3.70 24.02 -9.96
CA LEU A 9 -2.59 24.74 -10.59
C LEU A 9 -1.94 23.90 -11.69
N GLN A 10 -1.79 24.49 -12.87
CA GLN A 10 -0.90 24.02 -13.92
C GLN A 10 0.45 24.71 -13.75
N LEU A 11 1.49 23.95 -13.40
CA LEU A 11 2.82 24.48 -13.16
C LEU A 11 3.52 24.77 -14.50
N ASN A 12 4.07 25.97 -14.63
CA ASN A 12 4.99 26.33 -15.70
C ASN A 12 6.40 25.81 -15.39
N SER A 13 7.28 25.73 -16.41
CA SER A 13 8.66 25.20 -16.29
C SER A 13 9.50 25.84 -15.17
N THR A 14 9.28 27.13 -14.86
CA THR A 14 9.96 27.83 -13.77
C THR A 14 9.40 27.45 -12.39
N THR A 15 8.07 27.39 -12.28
CA THR A 15 7.39 27.04 -11.03
C THR A 15 7.58 25.57 -10.64
N SER A 16 7.74 24.67 -11.61
CA SER A 16 8.10 23.28 -11.35
C SER A 16 9.51 23.14 -10.78
N LEU A 17 10.49 23.91 -11.28
CA LEU A 17 11.85 23.93 -10.74
C LEU A 17 11.89 24.49 -9.30
N LEU A 18 11.10 25.53 -9.00
CA LEU A 18 11.02 26.08 -7.64
C LEU A 18 10.49 25.04 -6.64
N THR A 19 9.62 24.14 -7.09
CA THR A 19 9.08 23.08 -6.22
C THR A 19 10.08 21.97 -5.90
N THR A 20 11.14 21.79 -6.70
CA THR A 20 12.21 20.82 -6.45
C THR A 20 13.38 21.40 -5.65
N THR A 21 13.46 22.72 -5.49
CA THR A 21 14.49 23.39 -4.67
C THR A 21 14.21 23.33 -3.16
N SER A 22 15.27 23.48 -2.34
CA SER A 22 15.25 23.48 -0.87
C SER A 22 14.61 24.72 -0.23
N LEU A 23 13.79 25.47 -0.97
CA LEU A 23 13.06 26.64 -0.46
C LEU A 23 11.99 26.25 0.55
N LYS A 24 11.73 27.13 1.52
CA LYS A 24 10.70 26.90 2.54
C LYS A 24 9.32 26.91 1.90
N VAL A 25 8.42 26.07 2.42
CA VAL A 25 7.04 25.93 1.91
C VAL A 25 6.28 27.25 1.93
N SER A 26 6.55 28.13 2.89
CA SER A 26 5.96 29.48 2.94
C SER A 26 6.38 30.38 1.80
N GLU A 27 7.63 30.27 1.34
CA GLU A 27 8.19 31.09 0.26
C GLU A 27 7.68 30.58 -1.10
N VAL A 28 7.70 29.26 -1.30
CA VAL A 28 7.13 28.63 -2.50
C VAL A 28 5.65 28.96 -2.63
N LYS A 29 4.90 28.95 -1.50
CA LYS A 29 3.51 29.38 -1.48
C LYS A 29 3.34 30.81 -2.00
N GLN A 30 4.08 31.78 -1.44
CA GLN A 30 3.97 33.18 -1.83
C GLN A 30 4.27 33.40 -3.31
N ILE A 31 5.26 32.70 -3.85
CA ILE A 31 5.62 32.80 -5.27
C ILE A 31 4.50 32.24 -6.16
N LEU A 32 3.96 31.07 -5.81
CA LEU A 32 2.88 30.44 -6.58
C LEU A 32 1.58 31.25 -6.53
N GLU A 33 1.23 31.80 -5.37
CA GLU A 33 0.05 32.66 -5.23
C GLU A 33 0.19 33.96 -6.04
N LYS A 34 1.40 34.51 -6.12
CA LYS A 34 1.69 35.75 -6.87
C LYS A 34 1.71 35.55 -8.38
N GLU A 35 2.25 34.43 -8.87
CA GLU A 35 2.32 34.17 -10.32
C GLU A 35 0.99 33.69 -10.90
N HIS A 36 0.23 32.89 -10.16
CA HIS A 36 -0.97 32.25 -10.70
C HIS A 36 -2.29 32.89 -10.25
N ASP A 37 -2.25 33.92 -9.39
CA ASP A 37 -3.43 34.58 -8.81
C ASP A 37 -4.41 33.59 -8.16
N VAL A 38 -3.88 32.54 -7.53
CA VAL A 38 -4.65 31.49 -6.82
C VAL A 38 -4.28 31.53 -5.34
N ARG A 39 -5.27 31.30 -4.46
CA ARG A 39 -5.02 31.12 -3.02
C ARG A 39 -4.77 29.65 -2.70
N LEU A 40 -3.62 29.37 -2.10
CA LEU A 40 -3.19 28.01 -1.76
C LEU A 40 -3.13 27.78 -0.26
N THR A 41 -3.34 26.54 0.14
CA THR A 41 -3.02 26.08 1.49
C THR A 41 -1.59 25.54 1.54
N ARG A 42 -1.04 25.41 2.75
CA ARG A 42 0.27 24.76 2.92
C ARG A 42 0.24 23.32 2.39
N GLN A 43 -0.88 22.61 2.58
CA GLN A 43 -1.06 21.24 2.08
C GLN A 43 -0.99 21.18 0.55
N ASP A 44 -1.55 22.16 -0.16
CA ASP A 44 -1.48 22.21 -1.62
C ASP A 44 -0.02 22.29 -2.09
N VAL A 45 0.80 23.10 -1.42
CA VAL A 45 2.24 23.23 -1.75
C VAL A 45 3.01 21.96 -1.42
N TYR A 46 2.70 21.26 -0.33
CA TYR A 46 3.28 19.94 -0.04
C TYR A 46 2.92 18.93 -1.13
N ASN A 47 1.65 18.87 -1.54
CA ASN A 47 1.18 17.98 -2.59
C ASN A 47 1.86 18.31 -3.95
N ILE A 48 2.03 19.59 -4.25
CA ILE A 48 2.74 20.07 -5.45
C ILE A 48 4.22 19.66 -5.41
N LYS A 49 4.94 19.93 -4.31
CA LYS A 49 6.34 19.50 -4.16
C LYS A 49 6.49 17.99 -4.30
N HIS A 50 5.59 17.22 -3.68
CA HIS A 50 5.60 15.76 -3.75
C HIS A 50 5.39 15.26 -5.19
N ARG A 51 4.45 15.85 -5.94
CA ARG A 51 4.23 15.53 -7.36
C ARG A 51 5.44 15.89 -8.23
N SER A 52 6.05 17.06 -8.02
CA SER A 52 7.20 17.52 -8.81
C SER A 52 8.47 16.69 -8.55
N LEU A 53 8.72 16.29 -7.30
CA LEU A 53 9.80 15.37 -6.95
C LEU A 53 9.59 13.99 -7.58
N GLY A 54 8.35 13.51 -7.65
CA GLY A 54 8.00 12.28 -8.37
C GLY A 54 8.09 12.37 -9.90
N THR A 55 8.20 13.58 -10.47
CA THR A 55 8.27 13.78 -11.93
C THR A 55 9.71 13.83 -12.46
N GLN A 56 10.68 14.24 -11.64
CA GLN A 56 12.11 14.27 -12.03
C GLN A 56 12.94 13.11 -11.47
N GLY A 57 12.48 12.43 -10.42
CA GLY A 57 13.12 11.24 -9.88
C GLY A 57 12.41 9.99 -10.38
N SER A 58 12.81 9.48 -11.54
CA SER A 58 12.64 8.07 -11.92
C SER A 58 11.21 7.52 -11.75
N ARG A 59 10.46 7.55 -12.85
CA ARG A 59 9.51 6.47 -13.16
C ARG A 59 10.28 5.16 -13.45
N HIS A 60 11.27 4.79 -12.62
CA HIS A 60 11.51 3.38 -12.32
C HIS A 60 10.16 2.90 -11.84
N ASN A 61 9.53 2.10 -12.68
CA ASN A 61 8.11 1.79 -12.62
C ASN A 61 7.75 1.45 -11.18
N ASP A 62 6.68 2.02 -10.63
CA ASP A 62 6.14 1.52 -9.36
C ASP A 62 5.91 0.00 -9.43
N ILE A 63 5.67 -0.52 -10.64
CA ILE A 63 5.66 -1.95 -10.97
C ILE A 63 7.02 -2.62 -10.70
N GLU A 64 8.14 -2.07 -11.19
CA GLU A 64 9.49 -2.61 -10.95
C GLU A 64 9.82 -2.62 -9.46
N LYS A 65 9.53 -1.52 -8.74
CA LYS A 65 9.72 -1.49 -7.28
C LYS A 65 8.88 -2.53 -6.55
N CYS A 66 7.62 -2.71 -6.94
CA CYS A 66 6.77 -3.76 -6.40
C CYS A 66 7.32 -5.15 -6.71
N CYS A 67 7.80 -5.39 -7.94
CA CYS A 67 8.44 -6.64 -8.32
C CYS A 67 9.70 -6.90 -7.49
N ASP A 68 10.54 -5.90 -7.27
CA ASP A 68 11.75 -6.01 -6.45
C ASP A 68 11.40 -6.36 -5.00
N VAL A 69 10.39 -5.69 -4.41
CA VAL A 69 9.92 -6.00 -3.06
C VAL A 69 9.40 -7.44 -2.98
N ILE A 70 8.60 -7.88 -3.95
CA ILE A 70 8.08 -9.26 -4.01
C ILE A 70 9.21 -10.28 -4.12
N ASN A 71 10.15 -10.05 -5.05
CA ASN A 71 11.27 -10.95 -5.27
C ASN A 71 12.18 -11.03 -4.03
N ASN A 72 12.48 -9.89 -3.40
CA ASN A 72 13.29 -9.84 -2.19
C ASN A 72 12.61 -10.56 -1.02
N LEU A 73 11.30 -10.41 -0.86
CA LEU A 73 10.54 -11.13 0.17
C LEU A 73 10.69 -12.65 0.02
N GLU A 74 10.60 -13.17 -1.20
CA GLU A 74 10.78 -14.60 -1.45
C GLU A 74 12.24 -15.05 -1.22
N LEU A 75 13.22 -14.28 -1.69
CA LEU A 75 14.65 -14.55 -1.50
C LEU A 75 15.06 -14.57 -0.02
N GLU A 76 14.46 -13.71 0.80
CA GLU A 76 14.70 -13.65 2.24
C GLU A 76 13.99 -14.77 3.03
N GLY A 77 13.24 -15.64 2.34
CA GLY A 77 12.52 -16.77 2.90
C GLY A 77 11.11 -16.43 3.37
N GLY A 78 10.56 -15.30 2.93
CA GLY A 78 9.14 -14.98 3.05
C GLY A 78 8.27 -15.83 2.12
N ALA A 79 7.02 -15.41 1.94
CA ALA A 79 6.10 -16.02 0.99
C ALA A 79 5.26 -14.93 0.34
N VAL A 80 5.16 -15.00 -0.99
CA VAL A 80 4.25 -14.20 -1.79
C VAL A 80 3.36 -15.13 -2.59
N CYS A 81 2.08 -14.78 -2.72
CA CYS A 81 1.17 -15.51 -3.59
C CYS A 81 0.26 -14.52 -4.31
N VAL A 82 0.16 -14.65 -5.62
CA VAL A 82 -0.74 -13.83 -6.45
C VAL A 82 -1.83 -14.74 -7.01
N GLY A 83 -3.05 -14.51 -6.54
CA GLY A 83 -4.24 -15.16 -7.07
C GLY A 83 -4.75 -14.46 -8.32
N LYS A 84 -5.26 -15.25 -9.25
CA LYS A 84 -5.91 -14.76 -10.47
C LYS A 84 -7.31 -15.35 -10.57
N ASP A 85 -8.26 -14.54 -11.02
CA ASP A 85 -9.62 -15.00 -11.33
C ASP A 85 -9.63 -15.89 -12.59
N ASP A 86 -10.75 -16.55 -12.86
CA ASP A 86 -10.92 -17.43 -14.04
C ASP A 86 -10.69 -16.69 -15.38
N GLY A 87 -10.80 -15.36 -15.37
CA GLY A 87 -10.50 -14.49 -16.50
C GLY A 87 -9.03 -14.07 -16.59
N GLY A 88 -8.17 -14.56 -15.70
CA GLY A 88 -6.75 -14.19 -15.62
C GLY A 88 -6.49 -12.82 -14.99
N GLY A 89 -7.52 -12.15 -14.48
CA GLY A 89 -7.43 -10.88 -13.77
C GLY A 89 -6.91 -11.06 -12.34
N PHE A 90 -6.39 -9.98 -11.75
CA PHE A 90 -5.93 -9.98 -10.36
C PHE A 90 -7.09 -10.33 -9.40
N GLU A 91 -6.90 -11.30 -8.50
CA GLU A 91 -7.90 -11.65 -7.49
C GLU A 91 -7.42 -11.28 -6.08
N PHE A 92 -6.20 -11.69 -5.74
CA PHE A 92 -5.59 -11.35 -4.45
C PHE A 92 -4.06 -11.32 -4.53
N LEU A 93 -3.46 -10.60 -3.58
CA LEU A 93 -2.02 -10.61 -3.31
C LEU A 93 -1.82 -10.93 -1.84
N PHE A 94 -1.10 -12.00 -1.55
CA PHE A 94 -0.69 -12.40 -0.21
C PHE A 94 0.79 -12.11 -0.01
N LEU A 95 1.15 -11.57 1.16
CA LEU A 95 2.52 -11.23 1.55
C LEU A 95 2.79 -11.68 2.99
N MET A 96 3.94 -12.32 3.18
CA MET A 96 4.44 -12.72 4.50
C MET A 96 5.97 -12.69 4.50
N THR A 97 6.59 -12.12 5.52
CA THR A 97 8.05 -12.18 5.69
C THR A 97 8.48 -13.49 6.37
N ARG A 98 9.78 -13.79 6.36
CA ARG A 98 10.32 -14.93 7.13
C ARG A 98 10.06 -14.78 8.63
N GLU A 99 10.17 -13.56 9.16
CA GLU A 99 9.96 -13.29 10.59
C GLU A 99 8.50 -13.47 10.99
N MET A 100 7.59 -12.99 10.15
CA MET A 100 6.16 -13.22 10.31
C MET A 100 5.83 -14.72 10.39
N ARG A 101 6.42 -15.55 9.51
CA ARG A 101 6.25 -17.02 9.56
C ARG A 101 6.69 -17.59 10.91
N ARG A 102 7.85 -17.16 11.42
CA ARG A 102 8.36 -17.61 12.74
C ARG A 102 7.39 -17.28 13.87
N PHE A 103 6.76 -16.11 13.83
CA PHE A 103 5.79 -15.74 14.86
C PHE A 103 4.54 -16.62 14.82
N ILE A 104 4.09 -17.08 13.64
CA ILE A 104 2.98 -18.04 13.56
C ILE A 104 3.40 -19.41 14.11
N GLU A 105 4.63 -19.86 13.84
CA GLU A 105 5.17 -21.10 14.40
C GLU A 105 5.31 -21.05 15.93
N LEU A 106 5.67 -19.88 16.47
CA LEU A 106 5.85 -19.66 17.92
C LEU A 106 4.54 -19.49 18.68
N TYR A 107 3.53 -18.87 18.06
CA TYR A 107 2.25 -18.53 18.69
C TYR A 107 1.06 -18.98 17.83
N PRO A 108 0.88 -20.30 17.60
CA PRO A 108 -0.16 -20.83 16.71
C PRO A 108 -1.57 -20.85 17.33
N GLU A 109 -1.71 -20.54 18.61
CA GLU A 109 -2.93 -20.79 19.39
C GLU A 109 -4.10 -19.89 18.99
N VAL A 110 -3.80 -18.62 18.73
CA VAL A 110 -4.81 -17.60 18.43
C VAL A 110 -4.35 -16.74 17.26
N MET A 111 -5.17 -16.69 16.23
CA MET A 111 -4.99 -15.79 15.09
C MET A 111 -6.18 -14.85 14.98
N ILE A 112 -5.91 -13.55 14.98
CA ILE A 112 -6.88 -12.48 14.80
C ILE A 112 -6.78 -11.98 13.36
N LEU A 113 -7.94 -11.80 12.72
CA LEU A 113 -8.06 -11.32 11.36
C LEU A 113 -8.78 -9.98 11.38
N ASP A 114 -8.15 -8.93 10.83
CA ASP A 114 -8.77 -7.62 10.64
C ASP A 114 -8.76 -7.22 9.16
N VAL A 115 -9.86 -6.65 8.69
CA VAL A 115 -9.99 -6.19 7.30
C VAL A 115 -10.24 -4.68 7.28
N THR A 116 -9.24 -3.95 6.80
CA THR A 116 -9.33 -2.50 6.61
C THR A 116 -9.69 -2.19 5.16
N TYR A 117 -10.71 -1.37 4.95
CA TYR A 117 -11.15 -0.93 3.63
C TYR A 117 -10.54 0.42 3.22
N LYS A 118 -10.48 0.67 1.91
CA LYS A 118 -10.02 1.95 1.32
C LYS A 118 -8.55 2.29 1.63
N THR A 119 -7.68 1.27 1.64
CA THR A 119 -6.24 1.41 1.96
C THR A 119 -5.37 1.88 0.80
N ASN A 120 -5.87 1.79 -0.44
CA ASN A 120 -5.13 2.21 -1.64
C ASN A 120 -6.04 2.88 -2.68
N MET A 121 -5.42 3.44 -3.73
CA MET A 121 -6.14 4.10 -4.83
C MET A 121 -7.08 3.18 -5.62
N TYR A 122 -6.89 1.87 -5.51
CA TYR A 122 -7.73 0.84 -6.12
C TYR A 122 -8.86 0.35 -5.20
N LEU A 123 -8.94 0.88 -3.97
CA LEU A 123 -9.92 0.53 -2.95
C LEU A 123 -9.97 -0.97 -2.61
N TYR A 124 -8.85 -1.68 -2.75
CA TYR A 124 -8.75 -3.07 -2.34
C TYR A 124 -8.81 -3.18 -0.81
N PRO A 125 -9.62 -4.10 -0.26
CA PRO A 125 -9.54 -4.43 1.16
C PRO A 125 -8.17 -4.99 1.48
N LEU A 126 -7.61 -4.57 2.62
CA LEU A 126 -6.40 -5.11 3.21
C LEU A 126 -6.78 -5.97 4.41
N LEU A 127 -6.57 -7.28 4.31
CA LEU A 127 -6.60 -8.19 5.44
C LEU A 127 -5.24 -8.19 6.12
N THR A 128 -5.25 -8.11 7.45
CA THR A 128 -4.07 -8.34 8.28
C THR A 128 -4.39 -9.48 9.24
N ALA A 129 -3.54 -10.50 9.27
CA ALA A 129 -3.58 -11.49 10.33
C ALA A 129 -2.55 -11.13 11.41
N MET A 130 -2.93 -11.33 12.67
CA MET A 130 -2.08 -11.15 13.83
C MET A 130 -2.13 -12.40 14.70
N VAL A 131 -1.00 -12.80 15.27
CA VAL A 131 -0.96 -13.75 16.38
C VAL A 131 -0.91 -12.99 17.70
N ILE A 132 -1.25 -13.66 18.80
CA ILE A 132 -1.10 -13.09 20.14
C ILE A 132 0.09 -13.76 20.83
N ASP A 133 1.06 -12.96 21.27
CA ASP A 133 2.20 -13.48 22.02
C ASP A 133 1.83 -13.88 23.46
N CYS A 134 2.80 -14.42 24.20
CA CYS A 134 2.60 -14.83 25.59
C CYS A 134 2.33 -13.67 26.56
N GLU A 135 2.58 -12.43 26.16
CA GLU A 135 2.30 -11.22 26.94
C GLU A 135 0.94 -10.59 26.57
N GLY A 136 0.25 -11.13 25.55
CA GLY A 136 -1.03 -10.63 25.07
C GLY A 136 -0.93 -9.57 23.97
N HIS A 137 0.24 -9.36 23.39
CA HIS A 137 0.42 -8.40 22.29
C HIS A 137 0.07 -9.01 20.94
N GLY A 138 -0.64 -8.25 20.12
CA GLY A 138 -0.92 -8.61 18.72
C GLY A 138 0.28 -8.34 17.83
N ILE A 139 0.82 -9.40 17.21
CA ILE A 139 1.94 -9.32 16.27
C ILE A 139 1.41 -9.59 14.86
N PRO A 140 1.51 -8.64 13.91
CA PRO A 140 1.11 -8.88 12.52
C PRO A 140 2.01 -9.90 11.84
N VAL A 141 1.39 -10.90 11.23
CA VAL A 141 2.04 -12.07 10.64
C VAL A 141 1.67 -12.29 9.17
N MET A 142 0.74 -11.52 8.63
CA MET A 142 0.29 -11.71 7.25
C MET A 142 -0.45 -10.47 6.77
N HIS A 143 -0.23 -10.12 5.50
CA HIS A 143 -1.04 -9.12 4.81
C HIS A 143 -1.58 -9.68 3.49
N ALA A 144 -2.83 -9.36 3.17
CA ALA A 144 -3.39 -9.70 1.87
C ALA A 144 -4.29 -8.58 1.31
N PHE A 145 -4.11 -8.29 0.02
CA PHE A 145 -5.01 -7.40 -0.74
C PHE A 145 -5.96 -8.23 -1.59
N PHE A 146 -7.23 -7.80 -1.66
CA PHE A 146 -8.26 -8.48 -2.45
C PHE A 146 -8.85 -7.55 -3.50
N LYS A 147 -9.12 -8.08 -4.69
CA LYS A 147 -9.93 -7.38 -5.67
C LYS A 147 -11.34 -7.22 -5.12
N LYS A 148 -11.87 -6.01 -5.25
CA LYS A 148 -13.26 -5.72 -4.93
C LYS A 148 -14.17 -6.31 -6.02
N GLY A 149 -14.61 -7.55 -5.86
CA GLY A 149 -15.56 -8.26 -6.73
C GLY A 149 -16.81 -8.69 -5.96
N GLY A 150 -17.98 -8.64 -6.60
CA GLY A 150 -19.30 -8.58 -5.95
C GLY A 150 -19.85 -9.90 -5.40
N GLN A 151 -20.68 -9.73 -4.36
CA GLN A 151 -21.39 -10.71 -3.52
C GLN A 151 -20.48 -11.51 -2.57
N ASP A 152 -20.65 -11.21 -1.28
CA ASP A 152 -19.95 -11.79 -0.13
C ASP A 152 -18.42 -11.67 -0.13
N ILE A 153 -17.96 -10.47 0.25
CA ILE A 153 -16.60 -10.23 0.74
C ILE A 153 -16.26 -11.26 1.82
N HIS A 154 -17.21 -11.66 2.68
CA HIS A 154 -17.00 -12.71 3.68
C HIS A 154 -16.79 -14.11 3.07
N GLY A 155 -17.45 -14.45 1.96
CA GLY A 155 -17.32 -15.73 1.28
C GLY A 155 -16.00 -15.82 0.50
N THR A 156 -15.65 -14.79 -0.26
CA THR A 156 -14.35 -14.70 -0.94
C THR A 156 -13.22 -14.61 0.08
N LEU A 157 -13.34 -13.80 1.12
CA LEU A 157 -12.35 -13.77 2.20
C LEU A 157 -12.24 -15.13 2.87
N SER A 158 -13.32 -15.82 3.20
CA SER A 158 -13.28 -17.15 3.82
C SER A 158 -12.61 -18.17 2.90
N GLN A 159 -12.94 -18.20 1.62
CA GLN A 159 -12.37 -19.14 0.66
C GLN A 159 -10.88 -18.83 0.42
N THR A 160 -10.51 -17.57 0.24
CA THR A 160 -9.12 -17.17 0.00
C THR A 160 -8.29 -17.23 1.29
N LEU A 161 -8.86 -16.94 2.46
CA LEU A 161 -8.25 -17.22 3.77
C LEU A 161 -8.03 -18.71 3.92
N PHE A 162 -9.02 -19.55 3.60
CA PHE A 162 -8.87 -20.99 3.66
C PHE A 162 -7.80 -21.48 2.69
N THR A 163 -7.72 -20.95 1.47
CA THR A 163 -6.66 -21.26 0.51
C THR A 163 -5.30 -20.77 0.97
N ALA A 164 -5.20 -19.56 1.56
CA ALA A 164 -3.94 -19.01 2.09
C ALA A 164 -3.49 -19.77 3.35
N ILE A 165 -4.41 -20.15 4.23
CA ILE A 165 -4.19 -20.98 5.40
C ILE A 165 -3.87 -22.43 4.98
N GLN A 166 -4.52 -23.00 3.97
CA GLN A 166 -4.17 -24.32 3.42
C GLN A 166 -2.80 -24.28 2.75
N PHE A 167 -2.48 -23.22 2.01
CA PHE A 167 -1.14 -23.03 1.44
C PHE A 167 -0.10 -22.91 2.55
N TYR A 168 -0.42 -22.20 3.64
CA TYR A 168 0.37 -22.13 4.86
C TYR A 168 0.56 -23.51 5.52
N CYS A 169 -0.52 -24.28 5.73
CA CYS A 169 -0.48 -25.62 6.31
C CYS A 169 0.30 -26.60 5.43
N ASN A 170 0.10 -26.58 4.11
CA ASN A 170 0.76 -27.50 3.19
C ASN A 170 2.27 -27.22 3.04
N LYS A 171 2.71 -25.96 3.18
CA LYS A 171 4.16 -25.63 3.13
C LYS A 171 4.90 -25.82 4.45
N LEU A 172 4.21 -25.85 5.58
CA LEU A 172 4.85 -26.02 6.91
C LEU A 172 4.76 -27.44 7.46
N PHE A 173 3.75 -28.23 7.06
CA PHE A 173 3.54 -29.59 7.57
C PHE A 173 3.92 -30.71 6.58
N CYS A 174 4.33 -30.38 5.36
CA CYS A 174 4.96 -31.34 4.45
C CYS A 174 6.49 -31.25 4.55
N CYS A 175 7.03 -31.88 5.60
CA CYS A 175 8.38 -32.43 5.61
C CYS A 175 8.34 -33.89 5.12
#